data_AF-H1CYZ5-F1
#
_entry.id   AF-H1CYZ5-F1
#
_cell.length_a   1.000
_cell.length_b   1.000
_cell.length_c   1.000
_cell.angle_alpha   90.00
_cell.angle_beta   90.00
_cell.angle_gamma   90.00
#
_symmetry.space_group_name_H-M   'P 1'
#
loop_
_entity.id
_entity.type
_entity.pdbx_description
1 polymer ?
#
loop_
_entity_poly.entity_id
_entity_poly.type
_entity_poly.pdbx_seq_one_letter_code
_entity_poly.pdbx_strand_id
1 'polypeptide(L)' 'MNQNQLKEYCLDRLHEMCVKAGVDVARLEPNYRDGDLVSVTIYRYFQPCNQTINVEGDSPITLVKELIIKGHLG' A
#
# COMPACT_ATOMS: atom_id res chain seq x y z
N MET A 1 -13.99 -12.46 5.99
CA MET A 1 -13.40 -11.36 5.20
C MET A 1 -13.29 -11.82 3.76
N ASN A 2 -13.72 -11.01 2.80
CA ASN A 2 -13.40 -11.23 1.38
C ASN A 2 -11.91 -10.86 1.12
N GLN A 3 -11.37 -11.21 -0.06
CA GLN A 3 -9.96 -10.96 -0.36
C GLN A 3 -9.57 -9.48 -0.26
N ASN A 4 -10.45 -8.56 -0.66
CA ASN A 4 -10.17 -7.13 -0.62
C ASN A 4 -10.14 -6.60 0.80
N GLN A 5 -11.02 -7.07 1.69
CA GLN A 5 -10.94 -6.76 3.12
C GLN A 5 -9.63 -7.24 3.74
N LEU A 6 -9.10 -8.39 3.30
CA LEU A 6 -7.80 -8.88 3.78
C LEU A 6 -6.63 -8.04 3.26
N LYS A 7 -6.71 -7.56 2.03
CA LYS A 7 -5.74 -6.62 1.46
C LYS A 7 -5.75 -5.28 2.19
N GLU A 8 -6.92 -4.71 2.47
CA GLU A 8 -7.07 -3.49 3.27
C GLU A 8 -6.47 -3.65 4.67
N TYR A 9 -6.79 -4.76 5.35
CA TYR A 9 -6.19 -5.05 6.64
C TYR A 9 -4.66 -5.11 6.58
N CYS A 10 -4.09 -5.72 5.54
CA CYS A 10 -2.65 -5.75 5.33
C CYS A 10 -2.06 -4.36 5.03
N LEU A 11 -2.77 -3.49 4.29
CA LEU A 11 -2.35 -2.11 4.05
C LEU A 11 -2.29 -1.31 5.34
N ASP A 12 -3.31 -1.41 6.19
CA ASP A 12 -3.35 -0.73 7.48
C ASP A 12 -2.17 -1.18 8.36
N ARG A 13 -1.90 -2.48 8.42
CA ARG A 13 -0.75 -3.02 9.17
C ARG A 13 0.58 -2.57 8.59
N LEU A 14 0.72 -2.51 7.28
CA LEU A 14 1.92 -1.99 6.62
C LEU A 14 2.14 -0.52 6.96
N HIS A 15 1.09 0.29 6.92
CA HIS A 15 1.17 1.71 7.27
C HIS A 15 1.61 1.91 8.73
N GLU A 16 1.02 1.18 9.67
CA GLU A 16 1.43 1.21 11.08
C GLU A 16 2.91 0.84 11.27
N MET A 17 3.41 -0.15 10.52
CA MET A 17 4.83 -0.53 10.54
C MET A 17 5.73 0.57 9.99
N CYS A 18 5.35 1.20 8.87
CA CYS A 18 6.09 2.32 8.29
C CYS A 18 6.23 3.48 9.29
N VAL A 19 5.13 3.84 9.96
CA VAL A 19 5.12 4.90 11.00
C VAL A 19 6.05 4.54 12.15
N LYS A 20 5.97 3.30 12.66
CA LYS A 20 6.84 2.84 13.78
C LYS A 20 8.32 2.77 13.40
N ALA A 21 8.62 2.46 12.13
CA ALA A 21 9.98 2.38 11.61
C ALA A 21 10.55 3.74 11.17
N GLY A 22 9.76 4.82 11.19
CA GLY A 22 10.20 6.14 10.73
C GLY A 22 10.34 6.24 9.20
N VAL A 23 9.65 5.37 8.45
CA VAL A 23 9.61 5.43 6.99
C VAL A 23 8.71 6.59 6.55
N ASP A 24 9.12 7.35 5.54
CA ASP A 24 8.37 8.49 5.00
C ASP A 24 7.10 8.03 4.25
N VAL A 25 6.05 7.72 5.01
CA VAL A 25 4.70 7.39 4.55
C VAL A 25 3.68 8.07 5.46
N ALA A 26 2.85 8.93 4.88
CA ALA A 26 1.75 9.60 5.56
C ALA A 26 0.42 8.84 5.44
N ARG A 27 0.21 8.17 4.30
CA ARG A 27 -1.00 7.39 4.02
C ARG A 27 -0.77 6.42 2.86
N LEU A 28 -1.40 5.25 2.95
CA LEU A 28 -1.56 4.33 1.84
C LEU A 28 -3.04 4.34 1.43
N GLU A 29 -3.35 4.78 0.21
CA GLU A 29 -4.72 4.87 -0.30
C GLU A 29 -4.96 3.82 -1.39
N PRO A 30 -5.81 2.81 -1.15
CA PRO A 30 -6.14 1.82 -2.17
C PRO A 30 -7.06 2.41 -3.24
N ASN A 31 -6.81 2.03 -4.50
CA ASN A 31 -7.67 2.34 -5.63
C ASN A 31 -8.29 1.05 -6.19
N TYR A 32 -9.60 1.11 -6.43
CA TYR A 32 -10.40 -0.01 -6.88
C TYR A 32 -10.90 0.17 -8.31
N ARG A 33 -10.99 -0.93 -9.07
CA ARG A 33 -11.66 -1.00 -10.37
C ARG A 33 -12.48 -2.28 -10.41
N ASP A 34 -13.76 -2.16 -10.73
CA ASP A 34 -14.72 -3.28 -10.81
C ASP A 34 -14.76 -4.17 -9.55
N GLY A 35 -14.50 -3.56 -8.38
CA GLY A 35 -14.47 -4.24 -7.09
C GLY A 35 -13.11 -4.76 -6.69
N ASP A 36 -12.11 -4.75 -7.57
CA ASP A 36 -10.75 -5.25 -7.31
C ASP A 36 -9.76 -4.13 -7.04
N LEU A 37 -8.88 -4.35 -6.06
CA LEU A 37 -7.78 -3.44 -5.76
C LEU A 37 -6.72 -3.54 -6.86
N VAL A 38 -6.53 -2.46 -7.62
CA VAL A 38 -5.64 -2.41 -8.80
C VAL A 38 -4.40 -1.57 -8.60
N SER A 39 -4.44 -0.60 -7.69
CA SER A 39 -3.28 0.22 -7.36
C SER A 39 -3.40 0.79 -5.96
N VAL A 40 -2.29 1.30 -5.43
CA VAL A 40 -2.23 2.04 -4.16
C VAL A 40 -1.45 3.32 -4.38
N THR A 41 -1.98 4.43 -3.89
CA THR A 41 -1.28 5.71 -3.84
C THR A 41 -0.60 5.86 -2.48
N ILE A 42 0.72 6.07 -2.51
CA ILE A 42 1.55 6.37 -1.34
C ILE A 42 1.65 7.88 -1.22
N TYR A 43 1.16 8.42 -0.11
CA TYR A 43 1.37 9.80 0.30
C TYR A 43 2.56 9.86 1.24
N ARG A 44 3.38 10.89 1.10
CA ARG A 44 4.62 11.07 1.87
C ARG A 44 4.58 12.39 2.63
N TYR A 45 5.26 12.45 3.77
CA TYR A 45 5.34 13.67 4.56
C TYR A 45 6.35 14.66 3.97
N PHE A 46 7.48 14.15 3.47
CA PHE A 46 8.62 15.00 3.12
C PHE A 46 8.94 15.04 1.63
N GLN A 47 8.39 14.11 0.83
CA GLN A 47 8.57 14.13 -0.61
C GLN A 47 7.46 14.92 -1.32
N PRO A 48 7.80 15.67 -2.39
CA PRO A 48 6.87 16.58 -3.05
C PRO A 48 5.84 15.88 -3.95
N CYS A 49 5.96 14.57 -4.18
CA CYS A 49 5.04 13.83 -5.05
C CYS A 49 4.52 12.55 -4.39
N ASN A 50 3.22 12.30 -4.60
CA ASN A 50 2.60 11.03 -4.28
C ASN A 50 2.97 10.01 -5.36
N GLN A 51 3.14 8.75 -4.96
CA GLN A 51 3.50 7.69 -5.87
C GLN A 51 2.34 6.69 -5.98
N THR A 52 1.80 6.50 -7.18
CA THR A 52 0.81 5.44 -7.43
C THR A 52 1.51 4.18 -7.96
N ILE A 53 1.27 3.05 -7.30
CA ILE A 53 1.85 1.75 -7.65
C ILE A 53 0.72 0.84 -8.10
N ASN A 54 0.81 0.33 -9.32
CA ASN A 54 -0.05 -0.75 -9.78
C ASN A 54 0.39 -2.06 -9.12
N VAL A 55 -0.59 -2.80 -8.62
CA VAL A 55 -0.36 -4.01 -7.82
C VAL A 55 -1.05 -5.20 -8.47
N GLU A 56 -0.33 -6.32 -8.51
CA GLU A 56 -0.84 -7.60 -9.00
C GLU A 56 -1.59 -8.27 -7.84
N GLY A 57 -2.93 -8.19 -7.91
CA GLY A 57 -3.85 -8.42 -6.80
C GLY A 57 -4.06 -9.88 -6.38
N ASP A 58 -3.14 -10.80 -6.67
CA ASP A 58 -3.40 -12.24 -6.51
C ASP A 58 -3.44 -12.67 -5.04
N SER A 59 -2.70 -11.98 -4.16
CA SER A 59 -2.71 -12.25 -2.72
C SER A 59 -2.33 -11.02 -1.87
N PRO A 60 -2.75 -10.95 -0.59
CA PRO A 60 -2.35 -9.88 0.32
C PRO A 60 -0.83 -9.78 0.53
N ILE A 61 -0.11 -10.91 0.51
CA ILE A 61 1.34 -10.90 0.69
C ILE A 61 2.06 -10.38 -0.56
N THR A 62 1.54 -10.67 -1.76
CA THR A 62 2.05 -10.10 -3.02
C THR A 62 1.90 -8.58 -2.99
N LEU A 63 0.71 -8.08 -2.63
CA LEU A 63 0.44 -6.65 -2.46
C LEU A 63 1.46 -5.97 -1.56
N VAL A 64 1.68 -6.51 -0.35
CA VAL A 64 2.62 -5.93 0.62
C VAL A 64 4.05 -5.91 0.08
N LYS A 65 4.51 -7.02 -0.52
CA LYS A 65 5.87 -7.10 -1.11
C LYS A 65 6.07 -6.09 -2.22
N GLU A 66 5.09 -5.95 -3.11
CA GLU A 66 5.18 -5.00 -4.22
C GLU A 66 5.23 -3.55 -3.73
N LEU A 67 4.45 -3.20 -2.71
CA LEU A 67 4.46 -1.85 -2.14
C LEU A 67 5.79 -1.53 -1.48
N ILE A 68 6.40 -2.48 -0.77
CA ILE A 68 7.72 -2.28 -0.18
C ILE A 68 8.77 -2.04 -1.26
N ILE A 69 8.79 -2.88 -2.29
CA ILE A 69 9.81 -2.84 -3.36
C ILE A 69 9.60 -1.63 -4.26
N LYS A 70 8.42 -1.50 -4.88
CA LYS A 70 8.11 -0.43 -5.85
C LYS A 70 7.96 0.93 -5.17
N GLY A 71 7.51 0.93 -3.91
CA GLY A 71 7.32 2.12 -3.10
C GLY A 71 8.52 2.50 -2.26
N HIS A 72 9.63 1.76 -2.33
CA HIS A 72 10.86 2.08 -1.59
C HIS A 72 10.56 2.36 -0.10
N LEU A 73 9.82 1.44 0.54
CA LEU A 73 9.39 1.57 1.94
C LEU A 73 10.39 0.95 2.94
N GLY A 74 11.63 0.76 2.50
CA GLY A 74 12.77 0.22 3.25
C GLY A 74 14.08 0.57 2.56
#